data_AF-A0A932NR93-F1
#
_entry.id   AF-A0A932NR93-F1
#
_cell.length_a   1.000
_cell.length_b   1.000
_cell.length_c   1.000
_cell.angle_alpha   90.00
_cell.angle_beta   90.00
_cell.angle_gamma   90.00
#
_symmetry.space_group_name_H-M   'P 1'
#
loop_
_entity.id
_entity.type
_entity.pdbx_description
1 polymer ?
#
loop_
_entity_poly.entity_id
_entity_poly.type
_entity_poly.pdbx_seq_one_letter_code
_entity_poly.pdbx_strand_id
1 'polypeptide(L)'
;MEFGTGVMTITPAHDSVDFGIAERQKLDSEPVIDKRGKLLPIAGEFAGMKIAEARPKIVEKLKAKGLLDKVEENYKHNVQLCYKCGTIIEPQIVLQWYIAMTKPLPDGRPCLRDLAIRALDTKAVEIVTEKFEKIFRHWMEDIRDWPISRQIWWGIPIPVYYCKQENPKSQI
;
A
#
# COMPACT_ATOMS: atom_id res chain seq x y z
N MET A 1 -7.47 -24.77 -5.71
CA MET A 1 -6.14 -24.19 -6.01
C MET A 1 -5.98 -24.25 -7.52
N GLU A 2 -6.00 -23.11 -8.20
CA GLU A 2 -5.98 -23.03 -9.67
C GLU A 2 -4.71 -22.35 -10.24
N PHE A 3 -3.83 -21.80 -9.38
CA PHE A 3 -2.69 -20.98 -9.80
C PHE A 3 -1.39 -21.36 -9.10
N GLY A 4 -0.29 -21.37 -9.86
CA GLY A 4 1.07 -21.63 -9.38
C GLY A 4 1.23 -23.03 -8.75
N THR A 5 2.11 -23.13 -7.76
CA THR A 5 2.44 -24.38 -7.06
C THR A 5 1.54 -24.62 -5.83
N GLY A 6 0.59 -23.73 -5.55
CA GLY A 6 -0.16 -23.71 -4.29
C GLY A 6 0.61 -23.10 -3.10
N VAL A 7 1.87 -22.70 -3.30
CA VAL A 7 2.68 -21.99 -2.29
C VAL A 7 3.21 -20.68 -2.90
N MET A 8 3.23 -19.62 -2.08
CA MET A 8 3.58 -18.26 -2.47
C MET A 8 4.58 -17.68 -1.48
N THR A 9 5.54 -16.90 -1.97
CA THR A 9 6.44 -16.10 -1.15
C THR A 9 5.69 -14.95 -0.49
N ILE A 10 6.05 -14.58 0.74
CA ILE A 10 5.43 -13.46 1.45
C ILE A 10 6.49 -12.36 1.66
N THR A 11 6.22 -11.17 1.13
CA THR A 11 7.06 -9.97 1.20
C THR A 11 6.30 -8.76 1.77
N PRO A 12 6.06 -8.73 3.10
CA PRO A 12 5.08 -7.82 3.70
C PRO A 12 5.37 -6.32 3.50
N ALA A 13 6.63 -5.94 3.32
CA ALA A 13 7.03 -4.55 3.14
C ALA A 13 6.76 -4.01 1.72
N HIS A 14 6.51 -4.89 0.74
CA HIS A 14 6.51 -4.57 -0.69
C HIS A 14 5.27 -5.04 -1.45
N ASP A 15 4.32 -5.69 -0.78
CA ASP A 15 3.02 -6.05 -1.35
C ASP A 15 1.88 -5.90 -0.34
N SER A 16 0.74 -5.40 -0.79
CA SER A 16 -0.40 -5.09 0.08
C SER A 16 -1.18 -6.32 0.56
N VAL A 17 -1.19 -7.40 -0.22
CA VAL A 17 -1.81 -8.69 0.15
C VAL A 17 -0.92 -9.37 1.17
N ASP A 18 0.39 -9.40 0.91
CA ASP A 18 1.39 -9.95 1.82
C ASP A 18 1.39 -9.22 3.16
N PHE A 19 1.29 -7.88 3.15
CA PHE A 19 1.16 -7.07 4.35
C PHE A 19 -0.05 -7.49 5.19
N GLY A 20 -1.22 -7.65 4.57
CA GLY A 20 -2.43 -8.09 5.27
C GLY A 20 -2.34 -9.52 5.80
N ILE A 21 -1.65 -10.42 5.10
CA ILE A 21 -1.36 -11.78 5.60
C ILE A 21 -0.44 -11.71 6.81
N ALA A 22 0.64 -10.93 6.73
CA ALA A 22 1.61 -10.74 7.79
C ALA A 22 0.98 -10.15 9.05
N GLU A 23 0.11 -9.15 8.94
CA GLU A 23 -0.61 -8.60 10.09
C GLU A 23 -1.48 -9.67 10.79
N ARG A 24 -2.24 -10.46 10.03
CA ARG A 24 -3.09 -11.52 10.60
C ARG A 24 -2.27 -12.61 11.30
N GLN A 25 -1.08 -12.91 10.78
CA GLN A 25 -0.19 -13.95 11.30
C GLN A 25 0.88 -13.40 12.25
N LYS A 26 0.91 -12.08 12.50
CA LYS A 26 1.91 -11.38 13.33
C LYS A 26 3.34 -11.65 12.88
N LEU A 27 3.58 -11.60 11.57
CA LEU A 27 4.91 -11.73 10.99
C LEU A 27 5.62 -10.38 10.95
N ASP A 28 6.94 -10.41 11.14
CA ASP A 28 7.78 -9.23 11.00
C ASP A 28 7.82 -8.74 9.54
N SER A 29 7.99 -7.42 9.39
CA SER A 29 8.11 -6.77 8.09
C SER A 29 9.39 -5.96 8.03
N GLU A 30 10.29 -6.35 7.14
CA GLU A 30 11.57 -5.67 6.93
C GLU A 30 11.66 -5.13 5.50
N PRO A 31 11.77 -3.80 5.32
CA PRO A 31 11.92 -3.23 3.99
C PRO A 31 13.30 -3.54 3.41
N VAL A 32 13.34 -3.92 2.14
CA VAL A 32 14.59 -4.19 1.39
C VAL A 32 14.89 -3.12 0.34
N ILE A 33 13.94 -2.23 0.05
CA ILE A 33 14.05 -1.15 -0.93
C ILE A 33 13.89 0.21 -0.23
N ASP A 34 14.76 1.17 -0.58
CA ASP A 34 14.71 2.54 -0.08
C ASP A 34 13.74 3.43 -0.87
N LYS A 35 13.55 4.68 -0.43
CA LYS A 35 12.67 5.66 -1.09
C LYS A 35 13.12 6.07 -2.50
N ARG A 36 14.35 5.73 -2.91
CA ARG A 36 14.93 6.03 -4.22
C ARG A 36 14.89 4.81 -5.15
N GLY A 37 14.27 3.72 -4.74
CA GLY A 37 14.19 2.47 -5.51
C GLY A 37 15.54 1.74 -5.57
N LYS A 38 16.40 1.93 -4.56
CA LYS A 38 17.66 1.19 -4.40
C LYS A 38 17.54 0.16 -3.29
N LEU A 39 18.28 -0.93 -3.43
CA LEU A 39 18.31 -1.97 -2.40
C LEU A 39 19.09 -1.51 -1.17
N LEU A 40 18.55 -1.79 0.00
CA LEU A 40 19.14 -1.51 1.30
C LEU A 40 20.31 -2.47 1.61
N PRO A 41 21.15 -2.19 2.63
CA PRO A 41 22.30 -3.03 2.98
C PRO A 41 21.95 -4.50 3.25
N ILE A 42 20.73 -4.78 3.70
CA ILE A 42 20.21 -6.14 3.90
C ILE A 42 20.25 -7.00 2.62
N ALA A 43 20.19 -6.39 1.44
CA ALA A 43 20.28 -7.09 0.16
C ALA A 43 21.69 -7.61 -0.16
N GLY A 44 22.66 -7.42 0.74
CA GLY A 44 24.01 -7.98 0.63
C GLY A 44 24.74 -7.47 -0.60
N GLU A 45 25.15 -8.37 -1.49
CA GLU A 45 25.91 -8.04 -2.70
C GLU A 45 25.17 -7.10 -3.67
N PHE A 46 23.84 -7.03 -3.58
CA PHE A 46 23.01 -6.17 -4.42
C PHE A 46 22.71 -4.82 -3.76
N ALA A 47 23.23 -4.57 -2.55
CA ALA A 47 23.03 -3.32 -1.84
C ALA A 47 23.46 -2.11 -2.69
N GLY A 48 22.63 -1.07 -2.71
CA GLY A 48 22.85 0.16 -3.47
C GLY A 48 22.49 0.11 -4.96
N MET A 49 22.20 -1.07 -5.51
CA MET A 49 21.72 -1.22 -6.89
C MET A 49 20.25 -0.81 -7.01
N LYS A 50 19.85 -0.33 -8.20
CA LYS A 50 18.42 -0.10 -8.50
C LYS A 50 17.70 -1.42 -8.71
N ILE A 51 16.41 -1.48 -8.37
CA ILE A 51 15.58 -2.70 -8.49
C ILE A 51 15.64 -3.30 -9.90
N ALA A 52 15.50 -2.46 -10.93
CA ALA A 52 15.49 -2.89 -12.33
C ALA A 52 16.82 -3.54 -12.78
N GLU A 53 17.93 -3.12 -12.18
CA GLU A 53 19.28 -3.66 -12.47
C GLU A 53 19.57 -4.91 -11.62
N ALA A 54 19.04 -4.95 -10.39
CA ALA A 54 19.26 -6.06 -9.47
C ALA A 54 18.46 -7.31 -9.87
N ARG A 55 17.22 -7.15 -10.36
CA ARG A 55 16.31 -8.26 -10.66
C ARG A 55 16.92 -9.29 -11.64
N PRO A 56 17.50 -8.91 -12.81
CA PRO A 56 18.14 -9.87 -13.71
C PRO A 56 19.32 -10.60 -13.05
N LYS A 57 20.17 -9.88 -12.30
CA LYS A 57 21.34 -10.47 -11.62
C LYS A 57 20.95 -11.47 -10.52
N ILE A 58 19.85 -11.20 -9.82
CA ILE A 58 19.29 -12.13 -8.82
C ILE A 58 18.85 -13.42 -9.51
N VAL A 59 18.16 -13.33 -10.66
CA VAL A 59 17.74 -14.51 -11.45
C VAL A 59 18.95 -15.32 -11.91
N GLU A 60 19.99 -14.67 -12.44
CA GLU A 60 21.24 -15.33 -12.82
C GLU A 60 21.89 -16.07 -11.65
N LYS A 61 21.91 -15.44 -10.46
CA LYS A 61 22.47 -16.06 -9.26
C LYS A 61 21.64 -17.25 -8.78
N LEU A 62 20.31 -17.16 -8.81
CA LEU A 62 19.43 -18.28 -8.46
C LEU A 62 19.63 -19.45 -9.43
N LYS A 63 19.80 -19.16 -10.73
CA LYS A 63 20.13 -20.16 -11.75
C LYS A 63 21.49 -20.82 -11.49
N ALA A 64 22.52 -20.03 -11.19
CA ALA A 64 23.85 -20.55 -10.87
C ALA A 64 23.88 -21.44 -9.62
N LYS A 65 22.97 -21.20 -8.66
CA LYS A 65 22.79 -22.03 -7.45
C LYS A 65 21.88 -23.25 -7.65
N GLY A 66 21.27 -23.43 -8.82
CA GLY A 66 20.31 -24.50 -9.07
C GLY A 66 18.98 -24.34 -8.31
N LEU A 67 18.65 -23.12 -7.87
CA LEU A 67 17.41 -22.82 -7.13
C LEU A 67 16.28 -22.32 -8.05
N LEU A 68 16.54 -22.20 -9.35
CA LEU A 68 15.58 -21.73 -10.35
C LEU A 68 15.08 -22.92 -11.18
N ASP A 69 13.81 -23.28 -11.00
CA ASP A 69 13.17 -24.37 -11.74
C ASP A 69 12.71 -23.92 -13.14
N LYS A 70 11.87 -22.87 -13.19
CA LYS A 70 11.27 -22.38 -14.44
C LYS A 70 11.14 -20.86 -14.44
N VAL A 71 11.30 -20.24 -15.61
CA VAL A 71 10.95 -18.84 -15.87
C VAL A 71 9.86 -18.79 -16.94
N GLU A 72 8.76 -18.12 -16.65
CA GLU A 72 7.67 -17.88 -17.60
C GLU A 72 7.76 -16.44 -18.14
N GLU A 73 8.41 -16.28 -19.29
CA GLU A 73 8.69 -14.96 -19.90
C GLU A 73 7.43 -14.18 -20.32
N ASN A 74 6.33 -14.90 -20.65
CA ASN A 74 5.12 -14.32 -21.20
C ASN A 74 3.98 -14.14 -20.17
N TYR A 75 4.33 -14.03 -18.89
CA TYR A 75 3.33 -13.86 -17.83
C TYR A 75 2.73 -12.44 -17.83
N LYS A 76 1.44 -12.35 -18.11
CA LYS A 76 0.69 -11.08 -18.06
C LYS A 76 0.02 -10.93 -16.71
N HIS A 77 0.30 -9.82 -16.04
CA HIS A 77 -0.32 -9.45 -14.78
C HIS A 77 -0.60 -7.94 -14.72
N ASN A 78 -1.41 -7.54 -13.74
CA ASN A 78 -1.74 -6.15 -13.51
C ASN A 78 -0.60 -5.46 -12.75
N VAL A 79 -0.10 -4.35 -13.30
CA VAL A 79 0.93 -3.51 -12.67
C VAL A 79 0.29 -2.18 -12.28
N GLN A 80 0.50 -1.75 -11.03
CA GLN A 80 0.00 -0.47 -10.56
C GLN A 80 0.91 0.66 -11.06
N LEU A 81 0.31 1.64 -11.73
CA LEU A 81 1.00 2.81 -12.27
C LEU A 81 0.51 4.08 -11.58
N CYS A 82 1.42 5.05 -11.43
CA CYS A 82 1.06 6.38 -10.97
C CYS A 82 0.15 7.05 -11.98
N TYR A 83 -1.03 7.48 -11.54
CA TYR A 83 -2.01 8.13 -12.41
C TYR A 83 -1.53 9.44 -13.06
N LYS A 84 -0.46 10.07 -12.52
CA LYS A 84 0.11 11.32 -13.05
C LYS A 84 1.25 11.10 -14.04
N CYS A 85 2.25 10.30 -13.66
CA CYS A 85 3.49 10.15 -14.43
C CYS A 85 3.64 8.78 -15.10
N GLY A 86 2.72 7.84 -14.88
CA GLY A 86 2.75 6.51 -15.50
C GLY A 86 3.88 5.60 -15.00
N THR A 87 4.67 6.02 -14.01
CA THR A 87 5.72 5.18 -13.43
C THR A 87 5.12 4.08 -12.55
N ILE A 88 5.80 2.93 -12.49
CA ILE A 88 5.41 1.82 -11.61
C ILE A 88 5.42 2.27 -10.15
N ILE A 89 4.37 1.95 -9.41
CA ILE A 89 4.26 2.22 -7.97
C ILE A 89 4.96 1.10 -7.21
N GLU A 90 5.84 1.49 -6.30
CA GLU A 90 6.47 0.58 -5.34
C GLU A 90 5.71 0.67 -4.01
N PRO A 91 5.06 -0.42 -3.55
CA PRO A 91 4.46 -0.44 -2.22
C PRO A 91 5.55 -0.34 -1.15
N GLN A 92 5.36 0.56 -0.19
CA GLN A 92 6.28 0.72 0.94
C GLN A 92 5.48 1.03 2.21
N ILE A 93 5.97 0.51 3.34
CA ILE A 93 5.45 0.87 4.66
C ILE A 93 6.06 2.21 5.06
N VAL A 94 5.21 3.23 5.11
CA VAL A 94 5.59 4.60 5.46
C VAL A 94 4.61 5.17 6.47
N LEU A 95 5.11 5.95 7.43
CA LEU A 95 4.27 6.69 8.35
C LEU A 95 3.51 7.78 7.58
N GLN A 96 2.19 7.77 7.69
CA GLN A 96 1.29 8.71 7.02
C GLN A 96 0.16 9.09 7.98
N TRP A 97 -0.45 10.24 7.72
CA TRP A 97 -1.68 10.69 8.38
C TRP A 97 -2.88 10.11 7.67
N TYR A 98 -3.80 9.57 8.46
CA TYR A 98 -5.03 8.95 7.99
C TYR A 98 -6.25 9.61 8.62
N ILE A 99 -7.34 9.68 7.86
CA ILE A 99 -8.68 9.91 8.41
C ILE A 99 -9.31 8.54 8.67
N ALA A 100 -9.77 8.33 9.91
CA ALA A 100 -10.51 7.14 10.29
C ALA A 100 -11.88 7.13 9.59
N MET A 101 -12.02 6.28 8.58
CA MET A 101 -13.25 6.14 7.81
C MET A 101 -14.13 5.02 8.35
N THR A 102 -13.49 4.00 8.93
CA THR A 102 -14.12 2.73 9.32
C THR A 102 -14.28 2.56 10.84
N LYS A 103 -13.54 3.35 11.63
CA LYS A 103 -13.59 3.30 13.09
C LYS A 103 -14.64 4.29 13.62
N PRO A 104 -15.34 3.96 14.73
CA PRO A 104 -16.22 4.91 15.40
C PRO A 104 -15.49 6.22 15.73
N LEU A 105 -16.23 7.32 15.72
CA LEU A 105 -15.70 8.62 16.09
C LEU A 105 -15.38 8.67 17.59
N PRO A 106 -14.43 9.51 18.04
CA PRO A 106 -14.05 9.61 19.45
C PRO A 106 -15.21 9.96 20.41
N ASP A 107 -16.26 10.61 19.88
CA ASP A 107 -17.47 10.98 20.62
C ASP A 107 -18.55 9.89 20.64
N GLY A 108 -18.23 8.68 20.18
CA GLY A 108 -19.13 7.52 20.17
C GLY A 108 -20.09 7.50 18.99
N ARG A 109 -20.05 8.47 18.07
CA ARG A 109 -20.85 8.43 16.85
C ARG A 109 -20.36 7.33 15.87
N PRO A 110 -21.22 6.86 14.95
CA PRO A 110 -20.82 5.94 13.89
C PRO A 110 -19.64 6.48 13.07
N CYS A 111 -18.92 5.59 12.39
CA CYS A 111 -17.80 5.99 11.55
C CYS A 111 -18.25 6.88 10.38
N LEU A 112 -17.30 7.61 9.78
CA LEU A 112 -17.61 8.54 8.68
C LEU A 112 -18.28 7.84 7.50
N ARG A 113 -17.88 6.61 7.19
CA ARG A 113 -18.53 5.77 6.17
C ARG A 113 -20.01 5.56 6.47
N ASP A 114 -20.33 5.09 7.67
CA ASP A 114 -21.70 4.74 8.05
C ASP A 114 -22.59 5.99 8.10
N LEU A 115 -22.04 7.13 8.51
CA LEU A 115 -22.74 8.41 8.45
C LEU A 115 -23.08 8.82 7.01
N ALA A 116 -22.16 8.61 6.06
CA ALA A 116 -22.41 8.89 4.64
C ALA A 116 -23.48 7.98 4.04
N ILE A 117 -23.46 6.68 4.36
CA ILE A 117 -24.49 5.72 3.95
C ILE A 117 -25.85 6.10 4.55
N ARG A 118 -25.89 6.43 5.84
CA ARG A 118 -27.12 6.86 6.53
C ARG A 118 -27.73 8.12 5.92
N ALA A 119 -26.93 9.06 5.42
CA ALA A 119 -27.44 10.26 4.75
C ALA A 119 -28.24 9.92 3.48
N LEU A 120 -27.84 8.86 2.77
CA LEU A 120 -28.60 8.34 1.62
C LEU A 120 -29.86 7.58 2.08
N ASP A 121 -29.75 6.75 3.11
CA ASP A 121 -30.87 5.95 3.62
C ASP A 121 -32.00 6.82 4.18
N THR A 122 -31.64 7.92 4.85
CA THR A 122 -32.59 8.90 5.39
C THR A 122 -33.08 9.91 4.36
N LYS A 123 -32.61 9.82 3.11
CA LYS A 123 -32.89 10.79 2.03
C LYS A 123 -32.53 12.24 2.39
N ALA A 124 -31.57 12.42 3.32
CA ALA A 124 -30.98 13.73 3.60
C ALA A 124 -30.10 14.21 2.43
N VAL A 125 -29.54 13.27 1.67
CA VAL A 125 -28.88 13.49 0.39
C VAL A 125 -29.49 12.54 -0.64
N GLU A 126 -29.73 13.03 -1.84
CA GLU A 126 -30.25 12.23 -2.95
C GLU A 126 -29.25 12.25 -4.12
N ILE A 127 -28.90 11.06 -4.61
CA ILE A 127 -28.12 10.90 -5.84
C ILE A 127 -29.13 10.68 -6.97
N VAL A 128 -29.12 11.58 -7.96
CA VAL A 128 -30.15 11.66 -9.01
C VAL A 128 -30.39 10.34 -9.75
N THR A 129 -29.38 9.48 -9.89
CA THR A 129 -29.56 8.18 -10.55
C THR A 129 -29.22 7.02 -9.62
N GLU A 130 -30.06 5.98 -9.67
CA GLU A 130 -29.87 4.74 -8.89
C GLU A 130 -28.53 4.07 -9.19
N LYS A 131 -28.04 4.18 -10.44
CA LYS A 131 -26.74 3.63 -10.84
C LYS A 131 -25.61 4.24 -10.02
N PHE A 132 -25.59 5.56 -9.87
CA PHE A 132 -24.53 6.24 -9.10
C PHE A 132 -24.70 6.02 -7.60
N GLU A 133 -25.93 5.90 -7.10
CA GLU A 133 -26.15 5.52 -5.69
C GLU A 133 -25.55 4.15 -5.39
N LYS A 134 -25.80 3.15 -6.25
CA LYS A 134 -25.23 1.80 -6.10
C LYS A 134 -23.70 1.81 -6.14
N ILE A 135 -23.11 2.56 -7.07
CA ILE A 135 -21.65 2.70 -7.16
C ILE A 135 -21.09 3.32 -5.88
N PHE A 136 -21.71 4.40 -5.40
CA PHE A 136 -21.28 5.07 -4.18
C PHE A 136 -21.36 4.15 -2.95
N ARG A 137 -22.46 3.41 -2.79
CA ARG A 137 -22.63 2.46 -1.69
C ARG A 137 -21.55 1.39 -1.70
N HIS A 138 -21.30 0.80 -2.86
CA HIS A 138 -20.24 -0.20 -3.01
C HIS A 138 -18.85 0.36 -2.64
N TRP A 139 -18.54 1.59 -3.09
CA TRP A 139 -17.30 2.27 -2.72
C TRP A 139 -17.19 2.53 -1.22
N MET A 140 -18.28 2.92 -0.57
CA MET A 140 -18.29 3.19 0.85
C MET A 140 -18.12 1.90 1.66
N GLU A 141 -18.82 0.82 1.31
CA GLU A 141 -18.74 -0.46 2.02
C GLU A 141 -17.31 -1.02 2.09
N ASP A 142 -16.57 -0.95 0.99
CA ASP A 142 -15.19 -1.47 0.86
C ASP A 142 -14.09 -0.44 1.18
N ILE A 143 -14.46 0.74 1.68
CA ILE A 143 -13.49 1.81 1.93
C ILE A 143 -12.51 1.45 3.05
N ARG A 144 -11.24 1.84 2.87
CA ARG A 144 -10.20 1.81 3.90
C ARG A 144 -10.00 3.20 4.49
N ASP A 145 -9.36 3.29 5.65
CA ASP A 145 -8.99 4.58 6.23
C ASP A 145 -8.19 5.41 5.22
N TRP A 146 -8.52 6.69 5.10
CA TRP A 146 -8.09 7.52 3.99
C TRP A 146 -6.73 8.16 4.28
N PRO A 147 -5.64 7.81 3.55
CA PRO A 147 -4.37 8.51 3.69
C PRO A 147 -4.50 9.92 3.13
N ILE A 148 -4.26 10.93 3.97
CA ILE A 148 -4.34 12.35 3.60
C ILE A 148 -2.98 13.03 3.43
N SER A 149 -1.93 12.52 4.07
CA SER A 149 -0.59 13.08 3.89
C SER A 149 0.00 12.74 2.53
N ARG A 150 0.74 13.68 1.96
CA ARG A 150 1.43 13.54 0.67
C ARG A 150 2.80 14.19 0.78
N GLN A 151 3.82 13.54 0.23
CA GLN A 151 5.19 14.08 0.16
C GLN A 151 5.35 14.91 -1.12
N ILE A 152 4.67 16.07 -1.16
CA ILE A 152 4.65 16.99 -2.31
C ILE A 152 4.89 18.42 -1.86
N TRP A 153 5.42 19.25 -2.77
CA TRP A 153 5.69 20.67 -2.51
C TRP A 153 4.46 21.56 -2.56
N TRP A 154 3.49 21.21 -3.40
CA TRP A 154 2.29 22.00 -3.63
C TRP A 154 1.08 21.41 -2.91
N GLY A 155 0.56 22.12 -1.92
CA GLY A 155 -0.62 21.72 -1.15
C GLY A 155 -0.74 22.49 0.15
N ILE A 156 -1.86 22.28 0.83
CA ILE A 156 -2.08 22.84 2.17
C ILE A 156 -1.26 22.02 3.17
N PRO A 157 -0.38 22.64 3.98
CA PRO A 157 0.39 21.92 4.98
C PRO A 157 -0.52 21.39 6.09
N ILE A 158 -0.26 20.16 6.55
CA ILE A 158 -0.96 19.58 7.70
C ILE A 158 -0.48 20.32 8.96
N PRO A 159 -1.39 20.92 9.77
CA PRO A 159 -1.02 21.76 10.91
C PRO A 159 -0.61 20.93 12.13
N VAL A 160 0.48 20.17 12.00
CA VAL A 160 1.06 19.34 13.06
C VAL A 160 2.47 19.83 13.38
N TYR A 161 2.78 19.95 14.66
CA TYR A 161 4.09 20.29 15.17
C TYR A 161 4.63 19.12 15.99
N TYR A 162 5.86 18.69 15.72
CA TYR A 162 6.51 17.63 16.47
C TYR A 162 7.43 18.20 17.55
N CYS A 163 7.28 17.73 18.79
CA CYS A 163 8.26 18.01 19.84
C CYS A 163 9.55 17.24 19.56
N LYS A 164 10.65 17.95 19.30
CA LYS A 164 11.96 17.34 18.98
C LYS A 164 12.52 16.44 20.08
N GLN A 165 12.14 16.69 21.33
CA GLN A 165 12.61 15.91 22.48
C GLN A 165 11.95 14.53 22.58
N GLU A 166 10.68 14.42 22.17
CA GLU A 166 9.89 13.19 22.30
C GLU A 166 9.86 12.35 21.02
N ASN A 167 10.03 12.99 19.85
CA ASN A 167 9.99 12.30 18.56
C ASN A 167 11.19 12.64 17.66
N PRO A 168 12.39 12.12 17.97
CA PRO A 168 13.59 12.37 17.16
C PRO A 168 13.50 11.80 15.73
N LYS A 169 12.57 10.86 15.46
CA LYS A 169 12.37 10.21 14.16
C LYS A 169 11.17 10.76 13.35
N SER A 170 10.35 11.66 13.90
CA SER A 170 9.20 12.24 13.19
C SER A 170 9.65 13.42 12.32
N GLN A 171 10.40 13.12 11.27
CA GLN A 171 10.60 14.05 10.15
C GLN A 171 9.84 13.45 8.97
N ILE A 172 8.57 13.87 8.83
CA ILE A 172 7.84 13.69 7.57
C ILE A 172 8.42 14.67 6.56
#